data_AF-A0A0V8HH24-F1
#
_entry.id   AF-A0A0V8HH24-F1
#
_cell.length_a   1.000
_cell.length_b   1.000
_cell.length_c   1.000
_cell.angle_alpha   90.00
_cell.angle_beta   90.00
_cell.angle_gamma   90.00
#
_symmetry.space_group_name_H-M   'P 1'
#
loop_
_entity.id
_entity.type
_entity.pdbx_description
1 polymer ?
#
loop_
_entity_poly.entity_id
_entity_poly.type
_entity_poly.pdbx_seq_one_letter_code
_entity_poly.pdbx_strand_id
1 'polypeptide(L)'
;MSAKKAAQSVNWTVLGLLILCGLVFAGSTFGSLMNATPDELDGMQSRIENRWNQDLWVLAGIVGACTLMLIVLWKKLFPYNVPLAIILGGFGFELLFQATVTGWAGLAGLIGLAVALVVGVLMILVYAVGEKWWRVRGK
;
A
#
# COMPACT_ATOMS: atom_id res chain seq x y z
N MET A 1 -27.73 5.80 -9.78
CA MET A 1 -26.27 5.92 -10.00
C MET A 1 -25.84 4.76 -10.90
N SER A 2 -25.00 4.95 -11.93
CA SER A 2 -24.57 3.81 -12.77
C SER A 2 -23.59 2.92 -12.01
N ALA A 3 -23.59 1.61 -12.27
CA ALA A 3 -22.68 0.66 -11.62
C ALA A 3 -21.20 1.06 -11.74
N LYS A 4 -20.82 1.63 -12.89
CA LYS A 4 -19.47 2.20 -13.12
C LYS A 4 -19.17 3.37 -12.19
N LYS A 5 -20.10 4.31 -12.00
CA LYS A 5 -19.93 5.45 -11.07
C LYS A 5 -19.87 4.99 -9.61
N ALA A 6 -20.66 3.98 -9.25
CA ALA A 6 -20.62 3.38 -7.92
C ALA A 6 -19.26 2.70 -7.65
N ALA A 7 -18.79 1.85 -8.56
CA ALA A 7 -17.48 1.19 -8.45
C ALA A 7 -16.33 2.20 -8.39
N GLN A 8 -16.39 3.27 -9.20
CA GLN A 8 -15.41 4.35 -9.16
C GLN A 8 -15.43 5.08 -7.80
N SER A 9 -16.60 5.41 -7.26
CA SER A 9 -16.74 6.06 -5.96
C SER A 9 -16.18 5.22 -4.82
N VAL A 10 -16.51 3.93 -4.79
CA VAL A 10 -15.98 2.97 -3.80
C VAL A 10 -14.46 2.88 -3.91
N ASN A 11 -13.93 2.70 -5.12
CA ASN A 11 -12.50 2.62 -5.38
C ASN A 11 -11.74 3.82 -4.81
N TRP A 12 -12.15 5.05 -5.16
CA TRP A 12 -11.47 6.25 -4.69
C TRP A 12 -11.63 6.50 -3.20
N THR A 13 -12.80 6.16 -2.63
CA THR A 13 -13.03 6.25 -1.19
C THR A 13 -12.08 5.32 -0.42
N VAL A 14 -12.01 4.04 -0.82
CA VAL A 14 -11.14 3.05 -0.16
C VAL A 14 -9.66 3.43 -0.33
N LEU A 15 -9.24 3.82 -1.52
CA LEU A 15 -7.87 4.25 -1.77
C LEU A 15 -7.50 5.47 -0.92
N GLY A 16 -8.37 6.49 -0.87
CA GLY A 16 -8.14 7.70 -0.09
C GLY A 16 -8.03 7.41 1.42
N LEU A 17 -8.92 6.57 1.95
CA LEU A 17 -8.85 6.15 3.36
C LEU A 17 -7.57 5.40 3.68
N LEU A 18 -7.17 4.44 2.83
CA LEU A 18 -5.93 3.68 3.05
C LEU A 18 -4.68 4.56 2.96
N ILE A 19 -4.63 5.51 2.03
CA ILE A 19 -3.54 6.48 1.95
C ILE A 19 -3.48 7.31 3.23
N LEU A 20 -4.61 7.83 3.71
CA LEU A 20 -4.66 8.61 4.95
C LEU A 20 -4.21 7.79 6.16
N CYS A 21 -4.72 6.57 6.32
CA CYS A 21 -4.31 5.67 7.39
C CYS A 21 -2.80 5.36 7.33
N GLY A 22 -2.28 5.04 6.14
CA GLY A 22 -0.87 4.76 5.93
C GLY A 22 0.01 5.96 6.26
N LEU A 23 -0.37 7.17 5.82
CA LEU A 23 0.37 8.40 6.13
C LEU A 23 0.37 8.72 7.62
N VAL A 24 -0.78 8.60 8.30
CA VAL A 24 -0.87 8.81 9.75
C VAL A 24 0.00 7.80 10.49
N PHE A 25 -0.06 6.52 10.11
CA PHE A 25 0.68 5.45 10.78
C PHE A 25 2.19 5.54 10.55
N ALA A 26 2.62 5.84 9.32
CA ALA A 26 4.02 6.12 9.03
C ALA A 26 4.48 7.36 9.78
N GLY A 27 3.73 8.46 9.68
CA GLY A 27 4.06 9.72 10.34
C GLY A 27 4.19 9.60 11.85
N SER A 28 3.29 8.86 12.51
CA SER A 28 3.38 8.61 13.95
C SER A 28 4.58 7.73 14.28
N THR A 29 4.85 6.70 13.50
CA THR A 29 5.99 5.81 13.74
C THR A 29 7.32 6.54 13.58
N PHE A 30 7.53 7.23 12.46
CA PHE A 30 8.73 8.05 12.26
C PHE A 30 8.82 9.18 13.28
N GLY A 31 7.71 9.83 13.62
CA GLY A 31 7.67 10.88 14.63
C GLY A 31 8.10 10.37 16.02
N SER A 32 7.63 9.19 16.43
CA SER A 32 8.07 8.58 17.69
C SER A 32 9.56 8.20 17.65
N LEU A 33 10.05 7.65 16.53
CA LEU A 33 11.46 7.26 16.41
C LEU A 33 12.40 8.47 16.35
N MET A 34 11.98 9.60 15.75
CA MET A 34 12.79 10.82 15.67
C MET A 34 12.87 11.58 16.99
N ASN A 35 11.83 11.50 17.83
CA ASN A 35 11.77 12.21 19.11
C ASN A 35 12.16 11.35 20.30
N ALA A 36 12.67 10.15 20.05
CA ALA A 36 13.14 9.23 21.07
C ALA A 36 14.31 9.83 21.88
N THR A 37 14.20 9.78 23.21
CA THR A 37 15.28 10.17 24.12
C THR A 37 16.40 9.13 24.13
N PRO A 38 17.63 9.48 24.57
CA PRO A 38 18.74 8.53 24.67
C PRO A 38 18.44 7.31 25.54
N ASP A 39 17.75 7.51 26.67
CA ASP A 39 17.32 6.42 27.56
C ASP A 39 16.28 5.51 26.90
N GLU A 40 15.40 6.09 26.06
CA GLU A 40 14.48 5.32 25.24
C GLU A 40 15.22 4.60 24.11
N LEU A 41 16.27 5.16 23.50
CA LEU A 41 17.05 4.51 22.43
C LEU A 41 17.88 3.33 22.94
N ASP A 42 18.43 3.41 24.15
CA ASP A 42 19.15 2.29 24.79
C ASP A 42 18.19 1.14 25.18
N GLY A 43 16.91 1.46 25.44
CA GLY A 43 15.84 0.48 25.66
C GLY A 43 15.04 0.08 24.41
N MET A 44 15.10 0.89 23.34
CA MET A 44 14.32 0.68 22.13
C MET A 44 15.10 -0.15 21.12
N GLN A 45 14.55 -1.32 20.83
CA GLN A 45 15.03 -2.19 19.77
C GLN A 45 14.83 -1.60 18.36
N SER A 46 14.07 -0.50 18.21
CA SER A 46 13.73 0.09 16.92
C SER A 46 14.33 1.48 16.73
N ARG A 47 14.86 1.76 15.54
CA ARG A 47 15.46 3.06 15.18
C ARG A 47 15.38 3.30 13.68
N ILE A 48 15.51 4.57 13.29
CA ILE A 48 15.68 4.94 11.88
C ILE A 48 17.13 4.68 11.49
N GLU A 49 17.33 3.89 10.45
CA GLU A 49 18.64 3.51 9.95
C GLU A 49 18.56 3.29 8.44
N ASN A 50 19.57 3.72 7.69
CA ASN A 50 19.63 3.39 6.27
C ASN A 50 20.00 1.92 6.10
N ARG A 51 19.04 1.12 5.61
CA ARG A 51 19.19 -0.33 5.43
C ARG A 51 19.13 -0.75 3.97
N TRP A 52 19.24 0.19 3.03
CA TRP A 52 19.27 -0.12 1.60
C TRP A 52 20.36 -1.15 1.29
N ASN A 53 19.93 -2.29 0.75
CA ASN A 53 20.80 -3.37 0.30
C ASN A 53 20.38 -3.80 -1.12
N GLN A 54 21.12 -4.72 -1.72
CA GLN A 54 20.85 -5.19 -3.09
C GLN A 54 19.42 -5.74 -3.24
N ASP A 55 18.92 -6.50 -2.27
CA ASP A 55 17.58 -7.10 -2.34
C ASP A 55 16.48 -6.04 -2.34
N LEU A 56 16.61 -5.01 -1.50
CA LEU A 56 15.67 -3.89 -1.45
C LEU A 56 15.73 -3.05 -2.73
N TRP A 57 16.91 -2.87 -3.34
CA TRP A 57 17.03 -2.21 -4.65
C TRP A 57 16.34 -3.00 -5.76
N VAL A 58 16.47 -4.33 -5.77
CA VAL A 58 15.76 -5.20 -6.72
C VAL A 58 14.25 -5.10 -6.50
N LEU A 59 13.78 -5.17 -5.25
CA LEU A 59 12.36 -5.01 -4.92
C LEU A 59 11.83 -3.64 -5.36
N ALA A 60 12.58 -2.56 -5.10
CA ALA A 60 12.24 -1.22 -5.56
C ALA A 60 12.10 -1.13 -7.07
N GLY A 61 13.02 -1.77 -7.82
CA GLY A 61 12.95 -1.86 -9.27
C GLY A 61 11.69 -2.58 -9.75
N ILE A 62 11.32 -3.71 -9.13
CA ILE A 62 10.10 -4.47 -9.44
C ILE A 62 8.86 -3.62 -9.16
N VAL A 63 8.76 -3.02 -7.97
CA VAL A 63 7.63 -2.15 -7.59
C VAL A 63 7.50 -0.96 -8.54
N GLY A 64 8.62 -0.33 -8.90
CA GLY A 64 8.66 0.75 -9.87
C GLY A 64 8.16 0.33 -11.26
N ALA A 65 8.67 -0.78 -11.79
CA ALA A 65 8.24 -1.33 -13.08
C ALA A 65 6.75 -1.68 -13.09
N CYS A 66 6.25 -2.36 -12.05
CA CYS A 66 4.83 -2.68 -11.92
C CYS A 66 3.97 -1.42 -11.82
N THR A 67 4.43 -0.38 -11.12
CA THR A 67 3.74 0.91 -11.01
C THR A 67 3.65 1.60 -12.37
N LEU A 68 4.74 1.65 -13.14
CA LEU A 68 4.73 2.20 -14.50
C LEU A 68 3.76 1.44 -15.40
N MET A 69 3.77 0.11 -15.35
CA MET A 69 2.83 -0.71 -16.11
C MET A 69 1.37 -0.42 -15.72
N LEU A 70 1.10 -0.27 -14.42
CA LEU A 70 -0.23 0.07 -13.92
C LEU A 70 -0.70 1.46 -14.39
N ILE A 71 0.20 2.46 -14.43
CA ILE A 71 -0.10 3.79 -14.96
C ILE A 71 -0.50 3.70 -16.45
N VAL A 72 0.29 2.99 -17.25
CA VAL A 72 0.02 2.82 -18.69
C VAL A 72 -1.31 2.08 -18.93
N LEU A 73 -1.60 1.06 -18.12
CA LEU A 73 -2.80 0.24 -18.26
C LEU A 73 -4.00 0.73 -17.43
N TRP A 74 -3.89 1.88 -16.75
CA TRP A 74 -4.83 2.33 -15.73
C TRP A 74 -6.30 2.28 -16.17
N LYS A 75 -6.59 2.84 -17.35
CA LYS A 75 -7.96 2.87 -17.91
C LYS A 75 -8.42 1.50 -18.42
N LYS A 76 -7.50 0.66 -18.88
CA LYS A 76 -7.79 -0.67 -19.44
C LYS A 76 -8.10 -1.69 -18.34
N LEU A 77 -7.52 -1.52 -17.16
CA LEU A 77 -7.68 -2.42 -16.02
C LEU A 77 -8.90 -2.08 -15.16
N PHE A 78 -9.73 -1.09 -15.51
CA PHE A 78 -10.92 -0.77 -14.71
C PHE A 78 -11.89 -1.97 -14.65
N PRO A 79 -12.44 -2.33 -13.47
CA PRO A 79 -12.34 -1.64 -12.17
C PRO A 79 -11.19 -2.09 -11.25
N TYR A 80 -10.33 -3.00 -11.71
CA TYR A 80 -9.22 -3.62 -10.96
C TYR A 80 -7.98 -2.72 -10.79
N ASN A 81 -7.91 -1.59 -11.51
CA ASN A 81 -6.80 -0.65 -11.42
C ASN A 81 -6.54 -0.14 -9.99
N VAL A 82 -7.57 0.20 -9.22
CA VAL A 82 -7.41 0.70 -7.85
C VAL A 82 -7.04 -0.39 -6.85
N PRO A 83 -7.66 -1.58 -6.84
CA PRO A 83 -7.19 -2.70 -6.03
C PRO A 83 -5.71 -3.05 -6.27
N LEU A 84 -5.27 -3.03 -7.53
CA LEU A 84 -3.85 -3.24 -7.87
C LEU A 84 -2.96 -2.10 -7.36
N ALA A 85 -3.44 -0.85 -7.42
CA ALA A 85 -2.73 0.30 -6.85
C ALA A 85 -2.57 0.19 -5.34
N ILE A 86 -3.59 -0.30 -4.62
CA ILE A 86 -3.54 -0.54 -3.18
C ILE A 86 -2.46 -1.57 -2.86
N ILE A 87 -2.43 -2.70 -3.56
CA ILE A 87 -1.42 -3.75 -3.35
C ILE A 87 -0.01 -3.22 -3.61
N LEU A 88 0.21 -2.52 -4.73
CA LEU A 88 1.50 -1.91 -5.04
C LEU A 88 1.90 -0.83 -4.01
N GLY A 89 0.94 -0.06 -3.52
CA GLY A 89 1.13 0.90 -2.44
C GLY A 89 1.57 0.22 -1.14
N GLY A 90 1.00 -0.94 -0.81
CA GLY A 90 1.42 -1.78 0.31
C GLY A 90 2.87 -2.27 0.18
N PHE A 91 3.28 -2.70 -1.02
CA PHE A 91 4.68 -3.05 -1.27
C PHE A 91 5.61 -1.85 -1.16
N GLY A 92 5.19 -0.66 -1.63
CA GLY A 92 5.94 0.57 -1.44
C GLY A 92 6.06 0.97 0.04
N PHE A 93 5.00 0.76 0.82
CA PHE A 93 4.98 1.01 2.27
C PHE A 93 5.92 0.05 3.02
N GLU A 94 5.88 -1.24 2.71
CA GLU A 94 6.81 -2.22 3.28
C GLU A 94 8.26 -1.90 2.90
N LEU A 95 8.52 -1.59 1.63
CA LEU A 95 9.84 -1.20 1.16
C LEU A 95 10.38 0.01 1.93
N LEU A 96 9.55 1.03 2.17
CA LEU A 96 9.93 2.19 2.97
C LEU A 96 10.40 1.77 4.37
N PHE A 97 9.60 0.99 5.09
CA PHE A 97 9.94 0.55 6.45
C PHE A 97 11.16 -0.36 6.50
N GLN A 98 11.27 -1.34 5.60
CA GLN A 98 12.44 -2.22 5.55
C GLN A 98 13.73 -1.47 5.23
N ALA A 99 13.67 -0.47 4.35
CA ALA A 99 14.83 0.32 3.93
C ALA A 99 15.26 1.37 4.96
N THR A 100 14.38 1.78 5.88
CA THR A 100 14.62 2.94 6.75
C THR A 100 14.46 2.68 8.24
N VAL A 101 13.94 1.51 8.64
CA VAL A 101 13.66 1.18 10.04
C VAL A 101 14.22 -0.21 10.36
N THR A 102 14.86 -0.33 11.52
CA THR A 102 15.22 -1.62 12.14
C THR A 102 14.38 -1.83 13.41
N GLY A 103 14.30 -3.08 13.88
CA GLY A 103 13.52 -3.46 15.06
C GLY A 103 12.04 -3.71 14.79
N TRP A 104 11.25 -3.78 15.86
CA TRP A 104 9.81 -4.06 15.82
C TRP A 104 9.02 -3.03 15.02
N ALA A 105 9.44 -1.76 15.02
CA ALA A 105 8.80 -0.74 14.18
C ALA A 105 8.92 -1.04 12.69
N GLY A 106 9.92 -1.85 12.26
CA GLY A 106 10.00 -2.33 10.89
C GLY A 106 8.84 -3.24 10.47
N LEU A 107 8.21 -3.95 11.41
CA LEU A 107 7.04 -4.79 11.14
C LEU A 107 5.79 -3.97 10.76
N ALA A 108 5.79 -2.66 11.02
CA ALA A 108 4.73 -1.76 10.57
C ALA A 108 4.55 -1.84 9.05
N GLY A 109 5.66 -1.93 8.30
CA GLY A 109 5.63 -2.11 6.86
C GLY A 109 4.90 -3.39 6.45
N LEU A 110 5.22 -4.51 7.11
CA LEU A 110 4.66 -5.82 6.81
C LEU A 110 3.17 -5.87 7.12
N ILE A 111 2.75 -5.27 8.23
CA ILE A 111 1.34 -5.10 8.59
C ILE A 111 0.63 -4.24 7.53
N GLY A 112 1.24 -3.14 7.10
CA GLY A 112 0.70 -2.30 6.03
C GLY A 112 0.51 -3.06 4.72
N LEU A 113 1.49 -3.88 4.33
CA LEU A 113 1.40 -4.78 3.18
C LEU A 113 0.29 -5.82 3.34
N ALA A 114 0.18 -6.45 4.52
CA ALA A 114 -0.86 -7.44 4.78
C ALA A 114 -2.27 -6.82 4.66
N VAL A 115 -2.48 -5.62 5.21
CA VAL A 115 -3.75 -4.88 5.06
C VAL A 115 -4.01 -4.55 3.59
N ALA A 116 -3.01 -4.07 2.86
CA ALA A 116 -3.14 -3.76 1.44
C ALA A 116 -3.50 -4.99 0.59
N LEU A 117 -2.88 -6.14 0.88
CA LEU A 117 -3.18 -7.42 0.22
C LEU A 117 -4.62 -7.86 0.52
N VAL A 118 -5.04 -7.86 1.78
CA VAL A 118 -6.40 -8.24 2.18
C VAL A 118 -7.43 -7.34 1.49
N VAL A 119 -7.28 -6.02 1.58
CA VAL A 119 -8.24 -5.09 0.99
C VAL A 119 -8.23 -5.19 -0.54
N GLY A 120 -7.06 -5.19 -1.17
CA GLY A 120 -6.92 -5.29 -2.62
C GLY A 120 -7.52 -6.59 -3.17
N VAL A 121 -7.21 -7.73 -2.56
CA VAL A 121 -7.76 -9.03 -2.97
C VAL A 121 -9.28 -9.08 -2.76
N LEU A 122 -9.80 -8.60 -1.64
CA LEU A 122 -11.24 -8.55 -1.40
C LEU A 122 -11.96 -7.69 -2.45
N MET A 123 -11.41 -6.53 -2.81
CA MET A 123 -11.99 -5.70 -3.86
C MET A 123 -11.95 -6.40 -5.23
N ILE A 124 -10.85 -7.09 -5.56
CA ILE A 124 -10.75 -7.89 -6.79
C ILE A 124 -11.84 -8.97 -6.81
N LEU A 125 -12.03 -9.70 -5.71
CA LEU A 125 -13.05 -10.73 -5.60
C LEU A 125 -14.47 -10.16 -5.74
N VAL A 126 -14.76 -9.05 -5.05
CA VAL A 126 -16.05 -8.35 -5.16
C VAL A 126 -16.31 -7.91 -6.59
N TYR A 127 -15.31 -7.39 -7.30
CA TYR A 127 -15.47 -7.00 -8.70
C TYR A 127 -15.54 -8.19 -9.65
N ALA A 128 -14.80 -9.27 -9.43
CA ALA A 128 -14.87 -10.47 -10.27
C ALA A 128 -16.24 -11.15 -10.16
N VAL A 129 -16.79 -11.27 -8.95
CA VAL A 129 -18.14 -11.81 -8.71
C VAL A 129 -19.21 -10.82 -9.17
N GLY A 130 -19.03 -9.54 -8.83
CA GLY A 130 -19.93 -8.46 -9.16
C GLY A 130 -20.00 -8.16 -10.66
N GLU A 131 -18.95 -8.39 -11.43
CA GLU A 131 -18.93 -8.21 -12.90
C GLU A 131 -19.99 -9.09 -13.58
N LYS A 132 -20.24 -10.28 -13.04
CA LYS A 132 -21.31 -11.19 -13.47
C LYS A 132 -22.72 -10.63 -13.20
N TRP A 133 -22.88 -9.75 -12.20
CA TRP A 133 -24.16 -9.21 -11.74
C TRP A 133 -24.41 -7.75 -12.14
N TRP A 134 -23.37 -6.93 -12.30
CA TRP A 134 -23.45 -5.47 -12.42
C TRP A 134 -23.19 -4.95 -13.83
N ARG A 135 -22.86 -5.81 -14.81
CA ARG A 135 -22.54 -5.43 -16.21
C ARG A 135 -21.63 -4.18 -16.26
N VAL A 136 -20.58 -4.17 -15.45
CA VAL A 136 -19.67 -3.00 -15.31
C VAL A 136 -18.91 -2.71 -16.61
N ARG A 137 -18.75 -3.72 -17.48
CA ARG A 137 -18.41 -3.54 -18.89
C ARG A 137 -19.68 -3.40 -19.71
N GLY A 138 -20.12 -2.16 -19.91
CA GLY A 138 -21.05 -1.84 -20.97
C GLY A 138 -20.40 -2.18 -22.32
N LYS A 139 -20.92 -3.22 -22.97
CA LYS A 139 -21.14 -3.16 -24.41
C LYS A 139 -22.59 -2.78 -24.61
#